data_AF-A0A917WIR1-F1
#
_entry.id   AF-A0A917WIR1-F1
#
_cell.length_a   1.000
_cell.length_b   1.000
_cell.length_c   1.000
_cell.angle_alpha   90.00
_cell.angle_beta   90.00
_cell.angle_gamma   90.00
#
_symmetry.space_group_name_H-M   'P 1'
#
loop_
_entity.id
_entity.type
_entity.pdbx_description
1 polymer ?
#
loop_
_entity_poly.entity_id
_entity_poly.type
_entity_poly.pdbx_seq_one_letter_code
_entity_poly.pdbx_strand_id
1 'polypeptide(L)'
;MKRLFRVAGYPAVLVFLCAGIAAAVLAFGSLRLLTSGLSLMRMVQEQGWPVLTQEGWPQPFRVAGFGVIALSAFLVFRICETELVARYRDWQDR
;
A
#
# COMPACT_ATOMS: atom_id res chain seq x y z
N MET A 1 16.53 3.95 19.37
CA MET A 1 16.08 2.89 18.45
C MET A 1 17.00 2.81 17.23
N LYS A 2 18.29 2.53 17.45
CA LYS A 2 19.32 2.41 16.41
C LYS A 2 19.45 0.91 16.09
N ARG A 3 19.39 0.50 14.82
CA ARG A 3 19.83 -0.81 14.25
C ARG A 3 18.79 -1.83 13.71
N LEU A 4 17.48 -1.56 13.63
CA LEU A 4 16.56 -2.60 13.10
C LEU A 4 16.40 -2.65 11.58
N PHE A 5 16.80 -1.62 10.84
CA PHE A 5 16.82 -1.66 9.37
C PHE A 5 18.13 -1.06 8.87
N ARG A 6 19.16 -1.91 8.70
CA ARG A 6 20.43 -1.50 8.09
C ARG A 6 20.25 -1.40 6.57
N VAL A 7 19.30 -0.58 6.11
CA VAL A 7 19.10 -0.25 4.68
C VAL A 7 20.30 0.56 4.15
N ALA A 8 21.02 1.24 5.05
CA ALA A 8 22.28 1.94 4.79
C ALA A 8 23.37 1.10 4.08
N GLY A 9 23.31 -0.24 4.13
CA GLY A 9 24.25 -1.12 3.43
C GLY A 9 23.89 -1.44 1.98
N TYR A 10 22.67 -1.11 1.53
CA TYR A 10 22.20 -1.43 0.19
C TYR A 10 22.46 -0.25 -0.78
N PRO A 11 22.84 -0.52 -2.04
CA PRO A 11 23.04 0.51 -3.05
C PRO A 11 21.76 1.32 -3.26
N ALA A 12 21.89 2.63 -3.41
CA ALA A 12 20.77 3.56 -3.49
C ALA A 12 19.78 3.21 -4.62
N VAL A 13 20.28 2.64 -5.71
CA VAL A 13 19.48 2.15 -6.85
C VAL A 13 18.52 1.03 -6.43
N LEU A 14 18.94 0.09 -5.57
CA LEU A 14 18.05 -0.97 -5.08
C LEU A 14 16.96 -0.41 -4.15
N VAL A 15 17.30 0.54 -3.29
CA VAL A 15 16.31 1.21 -2.41
C VAL A 15 15.29 1.98 -3.24
N PHE A 16 15.74 2.67 -4.29
CA PHE A 16 14.88 3.38 -5.23
C PHE A 16 13.96 2.43 -6.02
N LEU A 17 14.50 1.31 -6.50
CA LEU A 17 13.73 0.33 -7.26
C LEU A 17 12.69 -0.36 -6.36
N CYS A 18 13.03 -0.65 -5.10
CA CYS A 18 12.11 -1.17 -4.11
C CYS A 18 10.99 -0.17 -3.78
N ALA A 19 11.33 1.13 -3.63
CA ALA A 19 10.35 2.19 -3.46
C ALA A 19 9.39 2.26 -4.66
N GLY A 20 9.91 2.18 -5.90
CA GLY A 20 9.11 2.18 -7.11
C GLY A 20 8.14 0.98 -7.18
N ILE A 21 8.60 -0.22 -6.86
CA ILE A 21 7.74 -1.41 -6.79
C ILE A 21 6.66 -1.25 -5.72
N ALA A 22 7.03 -0.79 -4.52
CA ALA A 22 6.08 -0.56 -3.44
C ALA A 22 5.00 0.48 -3.83
N ALA A 23 5.40 1.57 -4.51
CA ALA A 23 4.48 2.57 -5.04
C ALA A 23 3.55 1.99 -6.12
N ALA A 24 4.05 1.15 -7.02
CA ALA A 24 3.23 0.49 -8.04
C ALA A 24 2.20 -0.47 -7.42
N VAL A 25 2.61 -1.25 -6.41
CA VAL A 25 1.72 -2.14 -5.66
C VAL A 25 0.66 -1.33 -4.89
N LEU A 26 1.05 -0.21 -4.28
CA LEU A 26 0.13 0.70 -3.60
C LEU A 26 -0.90 1.30 -4.56
N ALA A 27 -0.46 1.75 -5.75
CA ALA A 27 -1.35 2.32 -6.77
C ALA A 27 -2.35 1.27 -7.27
N PHE A 28 -1.88 0.05 -7.57
CA PHE A 28 -2.74 -1.05 -7.98
C PHE A 28 -3.72 -1.45 -6.87
N GLY A 29 -3.25 -1.56 -5.62
CA GLY A 29 -4.08 -1.86 -4.45
C GLY A 29 -5.17 -0.81 -4.23
N SER A 30 -4.82 0.47 -4.35
CA SER A 30 -5.77 1.60 -4.24
C SER A 30 -6.84 1.55 -5.32
N LEU A 31 -6.48 1.25 -6.57
CA LEU A 31 -7.45 1.09 -7.67
C LEU A 31 -8.40 -0.09 -7.41
N ARG A 32 -7.86 -1.22 -6.92
CA ARG A 32 -8.66 -2.41 -6.58
C ARG A 32 -9.61 -2.15 -5.41
N LEU A 33 -9.16 -1.43 -4.39
CA LEU A 33 -9.98 -0.99 -3.27
C LEU A 33 -11.12 -0.08 -3.74
N LEU A 34 -10.81 0.92 -4.56
CA LEU A 34 -11.79 1.86 -5.08
C LEU A 34 -12.87 1.15 -5.91
N THR A 35 -12.45 0.34 -6.88
CA THR A 35 -13.37 -0.40 -7.76
C THR A 35 -14.23 -1.41 -6.99
N SER A 36 -13.63 -2.13 -6.04
CA SER A 36 -14.37 -3.09 -5.20
C SER A 36 -15.32 -2.39 -4.22
N GLY A 37 -14.90 -1.26 -3.64
CA GLY A 37 -15.74 -0.43 -2.76
C GLY A 37 -16.93 0.18 -3.49
N LEU A 38 -16.74 0.68 -4.71
CA LEU A 38 -17.82 1.18 -5.55
C LEU A 38 -18.81 0.08 -5.93
N SER A 39 -18.31 -1.13 -6.24
CA SER A 39 -19.17 -2.29 -6.50
C SER A 39 -20.01 -2.65 -5.27
N LEU A 40 -19.38 -2.67 -4.09
CA LEU A 40 -20.07 -2.99 -2.84
C LEU A 40 -21.15 -1.94 -2.52
N MET A 41 -20.83 -0.65 -2.70
CA MET A 41 -21.79 0.44 -2.54
C MET A 41 -22.99 0.32 -3.48
N ARG A 42 -22.76 -0.04 -4.76
CA ARG A 42 -23.85 -0.27 -5.73
C ARG A 42 -24.74 -1.44 -5.32
N MET A 43 -24.16 -2.59 -4.94
CA MET A 43 -24.93 -3.75 -4.50
C MET A 43 -25.80 -3.41 -3.27
N VAL A 44 -25.22 -2.65 -2.33
CA VAL A 44 -25.92 -2.18 -1.15
C VAL A 44 -27.06 -1.20 -1.49
N GLN A 45 -26.88 -0.32 -2.49
CA GLN A 45 -27.93 0.59 -2.96
C GLN A 45 -29.07 -0.14 -3.70
N GLU A 46 -28.73 -1.12 -4.54
CA GLU A 46 -29.70 -1.81 -5.40
C GLU A 46 -30.50 -2.88 -4.65
N GLN A 47 -29.87 -3.56 -3.67
CA GLN A 47 -30.44 -4.77 -3.04
C GLN A 47 -30.56 -4.65 -1.51
N GLY A 48 -30.09 -3.54 -0.93
CA GLY A 48 -30.14 -3.27 0.50
C GLY A 48 -29.13 -4.08 1.33
N TRP A 49 -29.18 -3.88 2.65
CA TRP A 49 -28.34 -4.59 3.62
C TRP A 49 -28.39 -6.14 3.59
N PRO A 50 -29.51 -6.82 3.25
CA PRO A 50 -29.54 -8.29 3.29
C PRO A 50 -28.64 -8.97 2.25
N VAL A 51 -28.11 -8.25 1.27
CA VAL A 51 -27.14 -8.82 0.30
C VAL A 51 -25.77 -9.07 0.88
N LEU A 52 -25.38 -8.34 1.93
CA LEU A 52 -24.12 -8.57 2.63
C LEU A 52 -24.11 -9.92 3.36
N THR A 53 -25.26 -10.52 3.64
CA THR A 53 -25.38 -11.76 4.44
C THR A 53 -25.63 -13.02 3.62
N GLN A 54 -26.25 -12.96 2.43
CA GLN A 54 -26.57 -14.17 1.63
C GLN A 54 -25.55 -14.50 0.52
N GLU A 55 -25.02 -13.51 -0.20
CA GLU A 55 -24.04 -13.74 -1.29
C GLU A 55 -22.81 -12.81 -1.22
N GLY A 56 -22.90 -11.69 -0.48
CA GLY A 56 -21.89 -10.64 -0.44
C GLY A 56 -20.72 -10.86 0.52
N TRP A 57 -20.69 -11.95 1.31
CA TRP A 57 -19.66 -12.19 2.34
C TRP A 57 -18.20 -12.11 1.87
N PRO A 58 -17.80 -12.67 0.71
CA PRO A 58 -16.38 -12.65 0.31
C PRO A 58 -15.90 -11.26 -0.15
N GLN A 59 -16.80 -10.35 -0.57
CA GLN A 59 -16.42 -9.01 -1.04
C GLN A 59 -15.79 -8.10 0.04
N PRO A 60 -16.39 -7.91 1.23
CA PRO A 60 -15.79 -7.07 2.27
C PRO A 60 -14.46 -7.63 2.76
N PHE A 61 -14.29 -8.95 2.84
CA PHE A 61 -12.98 -9.57 3.14
C PHE A 61 -11.95 -9.32 2.05
N ARG A 62 -12.36 -9.32 0.78
CA ARG A 62 -11.48 -9.02 -0.34
C ARG A 62 -11.02 -7.56 -0.31
N VAL A 63 -11.93 -6.63 -0.01
CA VAL A 63 -11.63 -5.21 0.20
C VAL A 63 -10.66 -5.06 1.38
N ALA A 64 -10.94 -5.69 2.52
CA ALA A 64 -10.05 -5.65 3.69
C ALA A 64 -8.65 -6.20 3.36
N GLY A 65 -8.57 -7.31 2.61
CA GLY A 65 -7.31 -7.90 2.17
C GLY A 65 -6.48 -6.96 1.28
N PHE A 66 -7.10 -6.33 0.28
CA PHE A 66 -6.43 -5.31 -0.53
C PHE A 66 -6.03 -4.09 0.30
N GLY A 67 -6.80 -3.76 1.34
CA GLY A 67 -6.49 -2.70 2.31
C GLY A 67 -5.19 -2.98 3.05
N VAL A 68 -5.02 -4.18 3.59
CA VAL A 68 -3.80 -4.61 4.28
C VAL A 68 -2.59 -4.61 3.33
N ILE A 69 -2.77 -5.10 2.09
CA ILE A 69 -1.70 -5.08 1.08
C ILE A 69 -1.29 -3.64 0.75
N ALA A 70 -2.25 -2.74 0.52
CA ALA A 70 -1.98 -1.33 0.26
C ALA A 70 -1.25 -0.68 1.45
N LEU A 71 -1.71 -0.90 2.68
CA LEU A 71 -1.07 -0.38 3.90
C LEU A 71 0.38 -0.86 4.06
N SER A 72 0.62 -2.16 3.86
CA SER A 72 1.97 -2.72 3.95
C SER A 72 2.89 -2.15 2.86
N ALA A 73 2.39 -2.02 1.62
CA ALA A 73 3.13 -1.40 0.52
C ALA A 73 3.45 0.08 0.80
N PHE A 74 2.49 0.84 1.34
CA PHE A 74 2.72 2.22 1.77
C PHE A 74 3.79 2.32 2.85
N LEU A 75 3.77 1.43 3.84
CA LEU A 75 4.77 1.42 4.91
C LEU A 75 6.18 1.19 4.35
N VAL A 76 6.33 0.21 3.45
CA VAL A 76 7.59 -0.08 2.77
C VAL A 76 8.06 1.12 1.96
N PHE A 77 7.17 1.73 1.17
CA PHE A 77 7.47 2.92 0.40
C PHE A 77 8.00 4.06 1.28
N ARG A 78 7.32 4.35 2.40
CA ARG A 78 7.73 5.41 3.34
C ARG A 78 9.07 5.13 3.98
N ILE A 79 9.38 3.88 4.31
CA ILE A 79 10.70 3.50 4.83
C ILE A 79 11.78 3.78 3.78
N CYS A 80 11.57 3.36 2.53
CA CYS A 80 12.52 3.59 1.45
C CYS A 80 12.70 5.08 1.13
N GLU A 81 11.61 5.85 1.09
CA GLU A 81 11.64 7.31 0.86
C GLU A 81 12.44 8.02 1.95
N THR A 82 12.21 7.67 3.23
CA THR A 82 12.91 8.30 4.36
C THR A 82 14.43 8.06 4.27
N GLU A 83 14.85 6.87 3.86
CA GLU A 83 16.26 6.53 3.63
C GLU A 83 16.85 7.32 2.45
N LEU A 84 16.12 7.42 1.33
CA LEU A 84 16.56 8.17 0.14
C LEU A 84 16.73 9.67 0.46
N VAL A 85 15.77 10.25 1.18
CA VAL A 85 15.83 11.66 1.61
C VAL A 85 16.99 11.89 2.58
N ALA A 86 17.26 10.96 3.49
CA ALA A 86 18.42 11.04 4.39
C ALA A 86 19.73 11.06 3.60
N ARG A 87 19.90 10.15 2.63
CA ARG A 87 21.09 10.12 1.77
C ARG A 87 21.23 11.37 0.90
N TYR A 88 20.12 11.91 0.41
CA TYR A 88 20.13 13.14 -0.37
C TYR A 88 20.60 14.33 0.49
N ARG A 89 20.14 14.44 1.73
CA ARG A 89 20.59 15.47 2.67
C ARG A 89 22.08 15.33 3.00
N ASP A 90 22.54 14.12 3.29
CA ASP A 90 23.97 13.84 3.54
C ASP A 90 24.86 14.21 2.33
N TRP A 91 24.34 14.08 1.11
CA TRP A 91 25.02 14.53 -0.11
C TRP A 91 24.99 16.05 -0.27
N GLN A 92 23.86 16.69 0.04
CA GLN A 92 23.71 18.14 -0.07
C GLN A 92 24.55 18.90 0.96
N ASP A 93 24.74 18.34 2.15
CA ASP A 93 25.57 18.92 3.22
C ASP A 93 27.08 18.75 2.99
N ARG A 94 27.48 18.04 1.91
CA ARG A 94 28.87 17.81 1.49
C ARG A 94 29.29 18.75 0.37
#